data_AF-A0A926BDP2-F1
#
_entry.id   AF-A0A926BDP2-F1
#
_cell.length_a   1.000
_cell.length_b   1.000
_cell.length_c   1.000
_cell.angle_alpha   90.00
_cell.angle_beta   90.00
_cell.angle_gamma   90.00
#
_symmetry.space_group_name_H-M   'P 1'
#
loop_
_entity.id
_entity.type
_entity.pdbx_description
1 polymer ?
#
loop_
_entity_poly.entity_id
_entity_poly.type
_entity_poly.pdbx_seq_one_letter_code
_entity_poly.pdbx_strand_id
1 'polypeptide(L)'
;MKNQTSNFFKLFAVVALAAVTVGVATVAGARQAVFSVPLYRGVQDSLDLGSWGSGSAQEVDKPVLVGSRAIRITTQGLYQGGRLTFRQPVDLAPAFANPKTYVRMQARFDTSQVGSVGRMGPGGGGPPEGFGGAGGFGGVETARFAASPFDRMRFVLTMADGTQYEMIRPVVVPPSEDPDSYVPLSFPIKAILKKGDGTTAAVPAGEGAKVKEIAIFGDKYQQFIIGEIEVVTDDTEISAASLEEPIVYTEDSITFSGSAEGGASTLRYSWDFDSSDGIQEDAIGRTISHVFKSAGKRTVTLTVSDEDGIKQSDQKSVSFDVLSDK
;
A
#
# COMPACT_ATOMS: atom_id res chain seq x y z
N MET A 1 -40.43 -81.77 9.12
CA MET A 1 -39.69 -81.59 7.85
C MET A 1 -38.92 -80.28 7.96
N LYS A 2 -37.59 -80.38 8.11
CA LYS A 2 -36.57 -79.91 7.13
C LYS A 2 -36.67 -78.40 6.86
N ASN A 3 -35.77 -77.58 7.43
CA ASN A 3 -34.39 -77.29 7.00
C ASN A 3 -34.29 -76.35 5.78
N GLN A 4 -33.22 -75.53 5.85
CA GLN A 4 -32.48 -74.81 4.79
C GLN A 4 -32.84 -73.32 4.65
N THR A 5 -32.06 -72.33 5.12
CA THR A 5 -30.71 -71.86 4.71
C THR A 5 -30.52 -71.61 3.22
N SER A 6 -30.19 -70.36 2.86
CA SER A 6 -29.09 -70.10 1.91
C SER A 6 -28.58 -68.66 2.03
N ASN A 7 -27.35 -68.52 2.52
CA ASN A 7 -26.47 -67.39 2.26
C ASN A 7 -25.92 -67.52 0.83
N PHE A 8 -25.81 -66.42 0.08
CA PHE A 8 -24.79 -66.32 -0.97
C PHE A 8 -24.22 -64.91 -1.07
N PHE A 9 -22.91 -64.83 -0.81
CA PHE A 9 -22.03 -63.69 -1.00
C PHE A 9 -21.61 -63.62 -2.48
N LYS A 10 -21.70 -62.45 -3.14
CA LYS A 10 -20.81 -62.09 -4.26
C LYS A 10 -20.55 -60.57 -4.28
N LEU A 11 -19.27 -60.25 -4.15
CA LEU A 11 -18.61 -58.95 -4.34
C LEU A 11 -18.31 -58.77 -5.85
N PHE A 12 -18.41 -57.55 -6.41
CA PHE A 12 -17.41 -56.90 -7.31
C PHE A 12 -17.92 -55.58 -7.95
N ALA A 13 -17.18 -54.49 -7.67
CA ALA A 13 -16.75 -53.34 -8.48
C ALA A 13 -17.72 -52.36 -9.23
N VAL A 14 -17.70 -51.09 -8.73
CA VAL A 14 -17.45 -49.76 -9.37
C VAL A 14 -17.94 -49.42 -10.80
N VAL A 15 -18.69 -48.30 -10.96
CA VAL A 15 -18.38 -47.03 -11.71
C VAL A 15 -19.66 -46.21 -11.99
N ALA A 16 -19.50 -44.88 -11.93
CA ALA A 16 -20.44 -43.76 -11.91
C ALA A 16 -21.42 -43.56 -13.09
N LEU A 17 -22.47 -42.75 -12.86
CA LEU A 17 -22.86 -41.68 -13.79
C LEU A 17 -23.63 -40.54 -13.09
N ALA A 18 -23.32 -39.32 -13.53
CA ALA A 18 -23.76 -38.02 -13.04
C ALA A 18 -25.19 -37.63 -13.48
N ALA A 19 -25.80 -36.69 -12.76
CA ALA A 19 -26.78 -35.76 -13.32
C ALA A 19 -26.64 -34.40 -12.63
N VAL A 20 -25.88 -33.50 -13.25
CA VAL A 20 -25.88 -32.06 -12.96
C VAL A 20 -26.86 -31.42 -13.93
N THR A 21 -27.95 -30.85 -13.42
CA THR A 21 -28.85 -30.02 -14.20
C THR A 21 -28.22 -28.65 -14.42
N VAL A 22 -27.94 -28.32 -15.68
CA VAL A 22 -27.46 -27.01 -16.14
C VAL A 22 -28.66 -26.07 -16.27
N GLY A 23 -28.73 -25.05 -15.41
CA GLY A 23 -29.54 -23.86 -15.63
C GLY A 23 -28.66 -22.77 -16.22
N VAL A 24 -28.81 -22.49 -17.52
CA VAL A 24 -28.13 -21.39 -18.19
C VAL A 24 -28.90 -20.10 -17.90
N ALA A 25 -28.29 -19.22 -17.09
CA ALA A 25 -28.55 -17.79 -17.13
C ALA A 25 -27.22 -17.11 -17.43
N THR A 26 -27.05 -16.67 -18.68
CA THR A 26 -25.89 -15.92 -19.12
C THR A 26 -25.95 -14.51 -18.55
N VAL A 27 -25.24 -14.28 -17.44
CA VAL A 27 -24.67 -12.97 -17.13
C VAL A 27 -23.20 -13.08 -17.49
N ALA A 28 -22.83 -12.53 -18.64
CA ALA A 28 -21.45 -12.40 -19.06
C ALA A 28 -20.74 -11.39 -18.15
N GLY A 29 -20.15 -11.93 -17.10
CA GLY A 29 -19.24 -11.25 -16.20
C GLY A 29 -18.42 -12.33 -15.55
N ALA A 30 -17.41 -12.84 -16.26
CA ALA A 30 -16.40 -13.68 -15.64
C ALA A 30 -15.73 -12.79 -14.58
N ARG A 31 -16.20 -12.87 -13.33
CA ARG A 31 -15.38 -12.47 -12.19
C ARG A 31 -14.17 -13.37 -12.26
N GLN A 32 -13.05 -12.84 -12.74
CA GLN A 32 -11.77 -13.51 -12.63
C GLN A 32 -11.64 -13.98 -11.18
N ALA A 33 -11.30 -15.25 -11.00
CA ALA A 33 -11.02 -15.76 -9.67
C ALA A 33 -9.85 -14.95 -9.12
N VAL A 34 -10.15 -14.03 -8.19
CA VAL A 34 -9.14 -13.26 -7.49
C VAL A 34 -8.33 -14.27 -6.71
N PHE A 35 -7.10 -14.55 -7.15
CA PHE A 35 -6.19 -15.34 -6.37
C PHE A 35 -5.96 -14.57 -5.06
N SER A 36 -6.38 -15.17 -3.95
CA SER A 36 -6.18 -14.64 -2.60
C SER A 36 -5.72 -15.76 -1.68
N VAL A 37 -4.66 -15.47 -0.91
CA VAL A 37 -4.13 -16.35 0.15
C VAL A 37 -3.97 -15.51 1.42
N PRO A 38 -4.80 -15.71 2.45
CA PRO A 38 -4.61 -15.02 3.72
C PRO A 38 -3.37 -15.55 4.43
N LEU A 39 -2.48 -14.65 4.83
CA LEU A 39 -1.31 -14.97 5.65
C LEU A 39 -1.59 -14.67 7.13
N TYR A 40 -2.38 -13.65 7.41
CA TYR A 40 -2.86 -13.31 8.75
C TYR A 40 -4.24 -12.65 8.66
N ARG A 41 -5.22 -13.12 9.43
CA ARG A 41 -6.58 -12.56 9.52
C ARG A 41 -7.07 -12.47 10.98
N GLY A 42 -6.23 -11.91 11.84
CA GLY A 42 -6.61 -11.58 13.21
C GLY A 42 -6.80 -12.76 14.17
N VAL A 43 -6.15 -13.88 13.88
CA VAL A 43 -6.00 -15.07 14.75
C VAL A 43 -4.61 -15.66 14.51
N GLN A 44 -3.93 -16.11 15.58
CA GLN A 44 -2.52 -16.52 15.54
C GLN A 44 -2.29 -18.05 15.48
N ASP A 45 -3.32 -18.89 15.37
CA ASP A 45 -3.17 -20.36 15.47
C ASP A 45 -2.13 -20.95 14.49
N SER A 46 -1.89 -20.27 13.37
CA SER A 46 -0.94 -20.63 12.31
C SER A 46 0.44 -19.97 12.41
N LEU A 47 0.65 -19.06 13.36
CA LEU A 47 1.82 -18.17 13.44
C LEU A 47 2.50 -18.22 14.81
N ASP A 48 3.82 -18.18 14.81
CA ASP A 48 4.62 -17.86 15.98
C ASP A 48 5.25 -16.48 15.79
N LEU A 49 5.06 -15.59 16.76
CA LEU A 49 5.58 -14.22 16.73
C LEU A 49 6.93 -14.16 17.45
N GLY A 50 7.83 -13.34 16.92
CA GLY A 50 9.16 -13.18 17.50
C GLY A 50 9.78 -11.80 17.28
N SER A 51 10.90 -11.58 17.96
CA SER A 51 11.74 -10.40 17.81
C SER A 51 12.82 -10.60 16.76
N TRP A 52 13.19 -9.55 16.05
CA TRP A 52 14.44 -9.48 15.28
C TRP A 52 15.27 -8.30 15.80
N GLY A 53 16.53 -8.55 16.20
CA GLY A 53 17.34 -7.54 16.88
C GLY A 53 16.62 -7.04 18.14
N SER A 54 16.57 -5.72 18.33
CA SER A 54 15.86 -5.09 19.46
C SER A 54 14.39 -4.75 19.17
N GLY A 55 13.84 -5.17 18.02
CA GLY A 55 12.41 -5.02 17.71
C GLY A 55 11.55 -6.15 18.26
N SER A 56 10.25 -6.13 17.98
CA SER A 56 9.34 -7.21 18.39
C SER A 56 8.08 -7.30 17.54
N ALA A 57 7.48 -8.50 17.48
CA ALA A 57 6.08 -8.73 17.12
C ALA A 57 5.35 -9.30 18.34
N GLN A 58 4.22 -8.71 18.70
CA GLN A 58 3.41 -9.14 19.85
C GLN A 58 1.93 -9.10 19.49
N GLU A 59 1.17 -10.07 19.99
CA GLU A 59 -0.28 -10.08 19.79
C GLU A 59 -0.96 -9.05 20.70
N VAL A 60 -1.99 -8.38 20.17
CA VAL A 60 -2.83 -7.46 20.92
C VAL A 60 -4.31 -7.76 20.64
N ASP A 61 -5.16 -7.44 21.60
CA ASP A 61 -6.61 -7.59 21.51
C ASP A 61 -7.32 -6.35 20.95
N LYS A 62 -6.63 -5.19 20.94
CA LYS A 62 -7.07 -3.95 20.31
C LYS A 62 -5.88 -3.09 19.83
N PRO A 63 -6.08 -2.26 18.80
CA PRO A 63 -7.21 -2.26 17.87
C PRO A 63 -7.18 -3.50 16.96
N VAL A 64 -8.34 -3.97 16.53
CA VAL A 64 -8.51 -5.17 15.67
C VAL A 64 -9.28 -4.78 14.43
N LEU A 65 -8.75 -5.17 13.27
CA LEU A 65 -9.43 -4.97 11.98
C LEU A 65 -10.40 -6.11 11.66
N VAL A 66 -9.95 -7.35 11.85
CA VAL A 66 -10.69 -8.58 11.53
C VAL A 66 -10.39 -9.62 12.60
N GLY A 67 -11.30 -10.55 12.84
CA GLY A 67 -11.11 -11.60 13.84
C GLY A 67 -11.18 -11.05 15.26
N SER A 68 -10.23 -11.45 16.11
CA SER A 68 -10.22 -11.07 17.54
C SER A 68 -8.90 -10.50 18.02
N ARG A 69 -7.89 -10.46 17.16
CA ARG A 69 -6.51 -10.12 17.50
C ARG A 69 -5.88 -9.30 16.39
N ALA A 70 -4.81 -8.59 16.73
CA ALA A 70 -3.92 -7.92 15.79
C ALA A 70 -2.46 -8.14 16.22
N ILE A 71 -1.51 -7.76 15.38
CA ILE A 71 -0.08 -7.86 15.69
C ILE A 71 0.49 -6.46 15.85
N ARG A 72 1.00 -6.13 17.04
CA ARG A 72 1.83 -4.95 17.25
C ARG A 72 3.26 -5.25 16.84
N ILE A 73 3.76 -4.46 15.90
CA ILE A 73 5.18 -4.45 15.53
C ILE A 73 5.84 -3.26 16.22
N THR A 74 7.02 -3.49 16.82
CA THR A 74 7.92 -2.44 17.30
C THR A 74 9.21 -2.50 16.50
N THR A 75 9.58 -1.38 15.89
CA THR A 75 10.81 -1.23 15.09
C THR A 75 11.80 -0.33 15.82
N GLN A 76 13.10 -0.47 15.51
CA GLN A 76 14.15 0.46 15.96
C GLN A 76 15.17 0.80 14.85
N GLY A 77 14.85 0.48 13.60
CA GLY A 77 15.74 0.59 12.44
C GLY A 77 15.53 -0.57 11.47
N LEU A 78 16.12 -0.47 10.26
CA LEU A 78 15.90 -1.40 9.15
C LEU A 78 16.29 -2.86 9.43
N TYR A 79 16.94 -3.14 10.56
CA TYR A 79 17.36 -4.48 10.98
C TYR A 79 16.84 -4.87 12.37
N GLN A 80 15.88 -4.12 12.91
CA GLN A 80 15.33 -4.32 14.24
C GLN A 80 13.80 -4.19 14.17
N GLY A 81 13.09 -5.33 14.24
CA GLY A 81 11.67 -5.40 13.93
C GLY A 81 10.99 -6.67 14.45
N GLY A 82 9.85 -7.00 13.85
CA GLY A 82 9.05 -8.17 14.22
C GLY A 82 9.18 -9.32 13.23
N ARG A 83 9.07 -10.56 13.72
CA ARG A 83 9.01 -11.79 12.93
C ARG A 83 7.65 -12.46 13.09
N LEU A 84 7.13 -12.94 11.98
CA LEU A 84 5.93 -13.78 11.86
C LEU A 84 6.37 -15.09 11.19
N THR A 85 6.52 -16.16 11.98
CA THR A 85 6.95 -17.47 11.50
C THR A 85 5.72 -18.36 11.34
N PHE A 86 5.50 -18.89 10.14
CA PHE A 86 4.39 -19.81 9.90
C PHE A 86 4.74 -21.21 10.41
N ARG A 87 3.85 -21.80 11.21
CA ARG A 87 4.00 -23.18 11.70
C ARG A 87 3.99 -24.19 10.57
N GLN A 88 3.26 -23.88 9.50
CA GLN A 88 3.30 -24.59 8.23
C GLN A 88 3.60 -23.57 7.13
N PRO A 89 4.68 -23.75 6.34
CA PRO A 89 4.99 -22.85 5.25
C PRO A 89 3.83 -22.73 4.26
N VAL A 90 3.53 -21.51 3.83
CA VAL A 90 2.39 -21.19 2.95
C VAL A 90 2.85 -21.18 1.50
N ASP A 91 2.20 -21.96 0.64
CA ASP A 91 2.54 -22.04 -0.78
C ASP A 91 2.13 -20.78 -1.54
N LEU A 92 3.12 -20.04 -2.05
CA LEU A 92 2.94 -18.85 -2.87
C LEU A 92 3.32 -19.08 -4.34
N ALA A 93 3.54 -20.33 -4.78
CA ALA A 93 3.87 -20.62 -6.18
C ALA A 93 2.88 -19.98 -7.19
N PRO A 94 1.55 -20.00 -6.98
CA PRO A 94 0.63 -19.36 -7.91
C PRO A 94 0.75 -17.83 -7.91
N ALA A 95 1.15 -17.23 -6.78
CA ALA A 95 1.29 -15.79 -6.64
C ALA A 95 2.35 -15.23 -7.59
N PHE A 96 3.44 -15.99 -7.80
CA PHE A 96 4.52 -15.61 -8.70
C PHE A 96 4.17 -15.73 -10.19
N ALA A 97 3.06 -16.38 -10.55
CA ALA A 97 2.65 -16.48 -11.95
C ALA A 97 2.18 -15.12 -12.49
N ASN A 98 1.37 -14.38 -11.70
CA ASN A 98 0.78 -13.12 -12.12
C ASN A 98 1.61 -11.92 -11.61
N PRO A 99 2.11 -11.02 -12.48
CA PRO A 99 2.84 -9.83 -12.05
C PRO A 99 2.00 -8.85 -11.22
N LYS A 100 0.66 -8.88 -11.35
CA LYS A 100 -0.28 -8.06 -10.57
C LYS A 100 -0.68 -8.68 -9.23
N THR A 101 0.16 -9.57 -8.69
CA THR A 101 -0.04 -10.12 -7.35
C THR A 101 0.77 -9.35 -6.33
N TYR A 102 0.12 -8.97 -5.23
CA TYR A 102 0.67 -8.14 -4.18
C TYR A 102 0.60 -8.89 -2.85
N VAL A 103 1.58 -8.67 -1.99
CA VAL A 103 1.40 -8.87 -0.55
C VAL A 103 0.82 -7.56 -0.03
N ARG A 104 -0.40 -7.61 0.48
CA ARG A 104 -1.13 -6.48 1.06
C ARG A 104 -1.21 -6.66 2.56
N MET A 105 -0.88 -5.60 3.28
CA MET A 105 -0.92 -5.54 4.73
C MET A 105 -1.78 -4.36 5.16
N GLN A 106 -2.78 -4.62 5.98
CA GLN A 106 -3.55 -3.56 6.60
C GLN A 106 -2.83 -3.14 7.88
N ALA A 107 -2.22 -1.95 7.83
CA ALA A 107 -1.43 -1.40 8.93
C ALA A 107 -2.11 -0.16 9.52
N ARG A 108 -2.08 -0.03 10.84
CA ARG A 108 -2.51 1.17 11.55
C ARG A 108 -1.31 1.76 12.27
N PHE A 109 -1.09 3.05 12.06
CA PHE A 109 0.00 3.79 12.66
C PHE A 109 -0.52 4.70 13.76
N ASP A 110 0.22 4.82 14.86
CA ASP A 110 -0.02 5.90 15.82
C ASP A 110 0.69 7.16 15.32
N THR A 111 -0.06 8.04 14.68
CA THR A 111 0.41 9.31 14.14
C THR A 111 0.27 10.47 15.13
N SER A 112 -0.20 10.20 16.36
CA SER A 112 -0.33 11.21 17.42
C SER A 112 1.02 11.64 18.01
N GLN A 113 2.10 10.92 17.70
CA GLN A 113 3.48 11.28 18.03
C GLN A 113 3.95 12.42 17.11
N VAL A 114 3.48 13.64 17.40
CA VAL A 114 3.86 14.86 16.70
C VAL A 114 5.34 15.16 16.92
N GLY A 115 6.16 14.98 15.88
CA GLY A 115 7.44 15.67 15.79
C GLY A 115 7.17 17.16 15.60
N SER A 116 7.54 17.99 16.59
CA SER A 116 7.56 19.44 16.41
C SER A 116 8.57 19.78 15.33
N VAL A 117 8.10 20.07 14.11
CA VAL A 117 8.93 20.78 13.13
C VAL A 117 9.11 22.19 13.66
N GLY A 118 10.18 22.39 14.43
CA GLY A 118 10.64 23.72 14.79
C GLY A 118 10.93 24.47 13.50
N ARG A 119 10.04 25.38 13.11
CA ARG A 119 10.31 26.35 12.06
C ARG A 119 11.51 27.18 12.53
N MET A 120 12.72 26.78 12.14
CA MET A 120 13.89 27.62 12.24
C MET A 120 13.65 28.78 11.28
N GLY A 121 13.02 29.84 11.80
CA GLY A 121 12.92 31.10 11.08
C GLY A 121 14.34 31.62 10.80
N PRO A 122 14.59 32.25 9.64
CA PRO A 122 15.87 32.89 9.39
C PRO A 122 16.08 33.96 10.48
N GLY A 123 17.22 33.86 11.17
CA GLY A 123 17.59 34.79 12.23
C GLY A 123 17.52 36.24 11.73
N GLY A 124 16.61 37.01 12.33
CA GLY A 124 16.49 38.44 12.15
C GLY A 124 16.60 39.11 13.52
N GLY A 125 17.64 39.93 13.69
CA GLY A 125 17.83 40.76 14.87
C GLY A 125 16.61 41.65 15.11
N GLY A 126 16.18 41.72 16.36
CA GLY A 126 15.00 42.49 16.76
C GLY A 126 15.24 44.01 16.67
N PRO A 127 14.20 44.79 16.38
CA PRO A 127 14.14 46.20 16.78
C PRO A 127 13.45 46.34 18.15
N PRO A 128 13.69 47.45 18.87
CA PRO A 128 13.19 47.66 20.23
C PRO A 128 11.72 48.10 20.26
N GLU A 129 11.16 47.91 21.45
CA GLU A 129 9.77 48.03 21.87
C GLU A 129 9.02 49.32 21.46
N GLY A 130 7.71 49.17 21.23
CA GLY A 130 6.77 50.28 21.28
C GLY A 130 5.38 49.98 20.72
N PHE A 131 4.36 50.25 21.55
CA PHE A 131 2.91 50.32 21.29
C PHE A 131 2.07 49.04 21.36
N GLY A 132 1.11 49.10 22.29
CA GLY A 132 0.04 48.13 22.47
C GLY A 132 -1.10 48.31 21.48
N GLY A 133 -1.82 47.21 21.26
CA GLY A 133 -3.04 47.16 20.48
C GLY A 133 -3.65 45.77 20.62
N ALA A 134 -4.79 45.68 21.28
CA ALA A 134 -5.60 44.47 21.35
C ALA A 134 -6.22 44.19 19.97
N GLY A 135 -6.16 42.94 19.52
CA GLY A 135 -6.81 42.49 18.29
C GLY A 135 -6.50 41.02 18.06
N GLY A 136 -7.42 40.15 18.47
CA GLY A 136 -7.34 38.72 18.20
C GLY A 136 -7.37 38.46 16.70
N PHE A 137 -6.42 37.66 16.23
CA PHE A 137 -6.49 37.03 14.92
C PHE A 137 -6.35 35.53 15.10
N GLY A 138 -7.23 34.84 14.36
CA GLY A 138 -7.60 33.45 14.52
C GLY A 138 -6.43 32.49 14.68
N GLY A 139 -6.70 31.44 15.44
CA GLY A 139 -5.83 30.28 15.48
C GLY A 139 -5.46 29.91 14.06
N VAL A 140 -4.17 30.00 13.76
CA VAL A 140 -3.60 29.24 12.67
C VAL A 140 -3.95 27.81 13.05
N GLU A 141 -4.92 27.21 12.38
CA GLU A 141 -4.98 25.76 12.30
C GLU A 141 -3.64 25.37 11.70
N THR A 142 -2.66 25.13 12.56
CA THR A 142 -1.49 24.36 12.20
C THR A 142 -2.09 23.05 11.75
N ALA A 143 -2.23 22.88 10.43
CA ALA A 143 -2.53 21.59 9.84
C ALA A 143 -1.55 20.63 10.50
N ARG A 144 -2.06 19.81 11.43
CA ARG A 144 -1.27 18.83 12.14
C ARG A 144 -1.03 17.74 11.11
N PHE A 145 -0.03 17.92 10.28
CA PHE A 145 0.44 16.85 9.44
C PHE A 145 1.04 15.82 10.39
N ALA A 146 0.38 14.68 10.51
CA ALA A 146 0.97 13.48 11.06
C ALA A 146 2.38 13.32 10.48
N ALA A 147 3.41 13.28 11.33
CA ALA A 147 4.74 12.95 10.85
C ALA A 147 4.66 11.57 10.18
N SER A 148 5.30 11.40 9.01
CA SER A 148 5.31 10.10 8.34
C SER A 148 5.85 9.05 9.32
N PRO A 149 5.13 7.94 9.57
CA PRO A 149 5.51 6.96 10.59
C PRO A 149 6.87 6.32 10.31
N PHE A 150 7.30 6.32 9.04
CA PHE A 150 8.60 5.87 8.54
C PHE A 150 8.99 6.67 7.30
N ASP A 151 10.28 6.75 6.97
CA ASP A 151 10.65 7.14 5.60
C ASP A 151 10.68 5.89 4.71
N ARG A 152 11.15 4.75 5.25
CA ARG A 152 11.21 3.46 4.57
C ARG A 152 10.88 2.29 5.49
N MET A 153 10.26 1.27 4.91
CA MET A 153 10.10 -0.04 5.54
C MET A 153 10.93 -1.10 4.82
N ARG A 154 11.42 -2.08 5.57
CA ARG A 154 12.05 -3.29 5.03
C ARG A 154 11.18 -4.49 5.32
N PHE A 155 11.09 -5.37 4.32
CA PHE A 155 10.43 -6.66 4.42
C PHE A 155 11.44 -7.74 4.03
N VAL A 156 11.47 -8.83 4.79
CA VAL A 156 12.25 -10.03 4.44
C VAL A 156 11.30 -11.21 4.42
N LEU A 157 11.28 -11.93 3.31
CA LEU A 157 10.59 -13.21 3.17
C LEU A 157 11.64 -14.32 3.22
N THR A 158 11.52 -15.20 4.23
CA THR A 158 12.30 -16.44 4.27
C THR A 158 11.43 -17.58 3.79
N MET A 159 11.90 -18.28 2.76
CA MET A 159 11.22 -19.42 2.15
C MET A 159 11.52 -20.71 2.92
N ALA A 160 10.78 -21.78 2.63
CA ALA A 160 10.92 -23.07 3.34
C ALA A 160 12.26 -23.75 3.06
N ASP A 161 12.87 -23.48 1.89
CA ASP A 161 14.23 -23.92 1.55
C ASP A 161 15.35 -23.08 2.19
N GLY A 162 14.99 -22.01 2.92
CA GLY A 162 15.92 -21.09 3.57
C GLY A 162 16.35 -19.89 2.72
N THR A 163 15.93 -19.81 1.46
CA THR A 163 16.19 -18.64 0.60
C THR A 163 15.53 -17.40 1.19
N GLN A 164 16.24 -16.27 1.17
CA GLN A 164 15.72 -14.99 1.63
C GLN A 164 15.60 -14.00 0.48
N TYR A 165 14.45 -13.33 0.43
CA TYR A 165 14.22 -12.18 -0.42
C TYR A 165 13.95 -10.97 0.45
N GLU A 166 14.53 -9.83 0.08
CA GLU A 166 14.36 -8.58 0.82
C GLU A 166 13.87 -7.45 -0.07
N MET A 167 13.18 -6.50 0.54
CA MET A 167 12.71 -5.30 -0.12
C MET A 167 12.78 -4.15 0.87
N ILE A 168 13.31 -3.01 0.43
CA ILE A 168 13.28 -1.74 1.16
C ILE A 168 12.56 -0.74 0.28
N ARG A 169 11.51 -0.10 0.80
CA ARG A 169 10.69 0.83 0.01
C ARG A 169 10.19 1.99 0.85
N PRO A 170 10.00 3.18 0.24
CA PRO A 170 9.34 4.28 0.91
C PRO A 170 7.91 3.89 1.28
N VAL A 171 7.41 4.47 2.37
CA VAL A 171 6.01 4.31 2.79
C VAL A 171 5.32 5.64 2.68
N VAL A 172 4.28 5.68 1.85
CA VAL A 172 3.40 6.84 1.73
C VAL A 172 2.09 6.48 2.40
N VAL A 173 1.88 7.00 3.61
CA VAL A 173 0.60 6.91 4.28
C VAL A 173 -0.25 8.09 3.82
N PRO A 174 -1.39 7.87 3.14
CA PRO A 174 -2.26 8.97 2.79
C PRO A 174 -2.77 9.64 4.08
N PRO A 175 -2.95 10.97 4.08
CA PRO A 175 -3.59 11.64 5.20
C PRO A 175 -4.98 11.02 5.41
N SER A 176 -5.27 10.65 6.65
CA SER A 176 -6.57 10.12 7.06
C SER A 176 -7.17 11.05 8.09
N GLU A 177 -8.45 11.37 7.93
CA GLU A 177 -9.24 12.10 8.93
C GLU A 177 -9.51 11.23 10.17
N ASP A 178 -9.40 9.90 10.01
CA ASP A 178 -9.54 8.93 11.07
C ASP A 178 -8.14 8.44 11.54
N PRO A 179 -7.63 8.92 12.69
CA PRO A 179 -6.36 8.45 13.25
C PRO A 179 -6.41 6.97 13.65
N ASP A 180 -7.60 6.37 13.72
CA ASP A 180 -7.81 4.96 14.06
C ASP A 180 -7.88 4.05 12.83
N SER A 181 -7.84 4.60 11.62
CA SER A 181 -7.97 3.84 10.38
C SER A 181 -6.77 2.95 10.08
N TYR A 182 -7.06 1.78 9.49
CA TYR A 182 -6.05 0.96 8.84
C TYR A 182 -5.82 1.46 7.42
N VAL A 183 -4.55 1.51 7.01
CA VAL A 183 -4.13 1.83 5.66
C VAL A 183 -3.51 0.61 4.99
N PRO A 184 -3.79 0.37 3.70
CA PRO A 184 -3.17 -0.71 2.96
C PRO A 184 -1.72 -0.35 2.62
N LEU A 185 -0.80 -1.22 3.01
CA LEU A 185 0.57 -1.27 2.53
C LEU A 185 0.68 -2.47 1.58
N SER A 186 0.86 -2.20 0.30
CA SER A 186 0.91 -3.23 -0.72
C SER A 186 2.25 -3.19 -1.42
N PHE A 187 2.83 -4.37 -1.66
CA PHE A 187 4.01 -4.51 -2.49
C PHE A 187 3.86 -5.68 -3.45
N PRO A 188 4.29 -5.54 -4.71
CA PRO A 188 4.18 -6.63 -5.67
C PRO A 188 5.07 -7.79 -5.26
N ILE A 189 4.52 -9.01 -5.31
CA ILE A 189 5.27 -10.18 -4.89
C ILE A 189 6.51 -10.41 -5.77
N LYS A 190 6.44 -10.06 -7.07
CA LYS A 190 7.61 -10.17 -7.97
C LYS A 190 8.69 -9.14 -7.67
N ALA A 191 8.37 -8.03 -7.03
CA ALA A 191 9.36 -7.01 -6.72
C ALA A 191 10.40 -7.52 -5.70
N ILE A 192 10.10 -8.55 -4.90
CA ILE A 192 11.08 -9.21 -4.01
C ILE A 192 12.20 -9.92 -4.79
N LEU A 193 11.97 -10.24 -6.07
CA LEU A 193 12.94 -10.95 -6.92
C LEU A 193 13.99 -10.01 -7.51
N LYS A 194 13.74 -8.69 -7.50
CA LYS A 194 14.72 -7.69 -7.94
C LYS A 194 15.84 -7.60 -6.90
N LYS A 195 17.08 -7.78 -7.34
CA LYS A 195 18.27 -7.68 -6.49
C LYS A 195 18.86 -6.26 -6.54
N GLY A 196 19.65 -5.91 -5.53
CA GLY A 196 20.32 -4.61 -5.44
C GLY A 196 21.36 -4.35 -6.55
N ASP A 197 21.79 -5.40 -7.27
CA ASP A 197 22.68 -5.30 -8.43
C ASP A 197 21.93 -5.08 -9.76
N GLY A 198 20.60 -4.90 -9.70
CA GLY A 198 19.75 -4.72 -10.88
C GLY A 198 19.35 -6.02 -11.58
N THR A 199 19.87 -7.17 -11.15
CA THR A 199 19.46 -8.48 -11.70
C THR A 199 18.15 -8.96 -11.07
N THR A 200 17.49 -9.90 -11.74
CA THR A 200 16.25 -10.53 -11.23
C THR A 200 16.54 -11.99 -10.89
N ALA A 201 16.20 -12.41 -9.68
CA ALA A 201 16.27 -13.79 -9.25
C ALA A 201 15.32 -14.69 -10.05
N ALA A 202 15.64 -15.98 -10.15
CA ALA A 202 14.73 -16.95 -10.73
C ALA A 202 13.41 -17.00 -9.95
N VAL A 203 12.32 -17.27 -10.67
CA VAL A 203 11.00 -17.47 -10.05
C VAL A 203 11.07 -18.67 -9.10
N PRO A 204 10.69 -18.52 -7.81
CA PRO A 204 10.77 -19.62 -6.86
C PRO A 204 9.79 -20.75 -7.21
N ALA A 205 10.18 -21.99 -6.89
CA ALA A 205 9.36 -23.20 -7.09
C ALA A 205 9.59 -24.21 -5.96
N GLY A 206 8.66 -25.16 -5.79
CA GLY A 206 8.74 -26.16 -4.72
C GLY A 206 8.82 -25.53 -3.34
N GLU A 207 9.77 -25.97 -2.50
CA GLU A 207 9.98 -25.39 -1.17
C GLU A 207 10.44 -23.92 -1.21
N GLY A 208 11.12 -23.50 -2.29
CA GLY A 208 11.50 -22.10 -2.49
C GLY A 208 10.30 -21.18 -2.75
N ALA A 209 9.15 -21.71 -3.14
CA ALA A 209 7.92 -20.94 -3.31
C ALA A 209 7.03 -20.90 -2.06
N LYS A 210 7.39 -21.63 -1.01
CA LYS A 210 6.63 -21.66 0.24
C LYS A 210 7.21 -20.67 1.24
N VAL A 211 6.46 -19.65 1.64
CA VAL A 211 6.90 -18.70 2.65
C VAL A 211 6.85 -19.33 4.03
N LYS A 212 7.96 -19.26 4.77
CA LYS A 212 8.09 -19.78 6.14
C LYS A 212 8.12 -18.67 7.18
N GLU A 213 8.66 -17.50 6.84
CA GLU A 213 8.72 -16.36 7.76
C GLU A 213 8.63 -15.04 7.00
N ILE A 214 7.94 -14.08 7.61
CA ILE A 214 7.95 -12.66 7.24
C ILE A 214 8.61 -11.89 8.38
N ALA A 215 9.66 -11.13 8.08
CA ALA A 215 10.22 -10.15 8.99
C ALA A 215 9.94 -8.73 8.49
N ILE A 216 9.50 -7.87 9.40
CA ILE A 216 8.99 -6.52 9.09
C ILE A 216 9.75 -5.50 9.93
N PHE A 217 10.27 -4.47 9.27
CA PHE A 217 11.13 -3.45 9.86
C PHE A 217 10.74 -2.06 9.36
N GLY A 218 11.15 -1.05 10.10
CA GLY A 218 11.04 0.36 9.74
C GLY A 218 12.31 1.10 10.13
N ASP A 219 12.64 2.16 9.42
CA ASP A 219 13.89 2.90 9.62
C ASP A 219 13.95 3.78 10.87
N LYS A 220 12.83 3.91 11.59
CA LYS A 220 12.71 4.66 12.85
C LYS A 220 12.17 3.78 13.98
N TYR A 221 12.29 4.30 15.20
CA TYR A 221 11.49 3.76 16.30
C TYR A 221 10.02 4.06 16.03
N GLN A 222 9.20 3.02 16.02
CA GLN A 222 7.75 3.17 15.85
C GLN A 222 7.06 1.92 16.39
N GLN A 223 5.84 2.11 16.88
CA GLN A 223 4.88 1.04 17.10
C GLN A 223 3.73 1.19 16.12
N PHE A 224 3.36 0.09 15.48
CA PHE A 224 2.21 0.06 14.57
C PHE A 224 1.54 -1.31 14.64
N ILE A 225 0.28 -1.36 14.21
CA ILE A 225 -0.57 -2.53 14.31
C ILE A 225 -0.81 -3.09 12.92
N ILE A 226 -0.67 -4.40 12.77
CA ILE A 226 -1.08 -5.14 11.57
C ILE A 226 -2.37 -5.87 11.89
N GLY A 227 -3.42 -5.56 11.14
CA GLY A 227 -4.74 -6.20 11.29
C GLY A 227 -4.93 -7.40 10.37
N GLU A 228 -4.32 -7.35 9.19
CA GLU A 228 -4.46 -8.38 8.17
C GLU A 228 -3.22 -8.39 7.27
N ILE A 229 -2.83 -9.57 6.80
CA ILE A 229 -1.87 -9.76 5.72
C ILE A 229 -2.47 -10.76 4.72
N GLU A 230 -2.51 -10.39 3.46
CA GLU A 230 -3.10 -11.19 2.38
C GLU A 230 -2.22 -11.10 1.13
N VAL A 231 -2.01 -12.22 0.44
CA VAL A 231 -1.48 -12.21 -0.92
C VAL A 231 -2.66 -12.17 -1.87
N VAL A 232 -2.75 -11.14 -2.72
CA VAL A 232 -3.92 -10.88 -3.55
C VAL A 232 -3.52 -10.45 -4.96
N THR A 233 -4.18 -10.98 -5.98
CA THR A 233 -4.12 -10.45 -7.35
C THR A 233 -5.06 -9.26 -7.49
N ASP A 234 -4.55 -8.15 -8.02
CA ASP A 234 -5.31 -6.93 -8.20
C ASP A 234 -5.20 -6.41 -9.64
N ASP A 235 -6.27 -6.60 -10.40
CA ASP A 235 -6.40 -6.16 -11.79
C ASP A 235 -7.01 -4.75 -11.95
N THR A 236 -7.28 -4.04 -10.85
CA THR A 236 -7.87 -2.69 -10.87
C THR A 236 -6.96 -1.74 -11.64
N GLU A 237 -7.44 -1.17 -12.72
CA GLU A 237 -6.68 -0.19 -13.51
C GLU A 237 -6.45 1.09 -12.70
N ILE A 238 -5.38 1.82 -13.03
CA ILE A 238 -5.17 3.15 -12.48
C ILE A 238 -6.18 4.07 -13.16
N SER A 239 -6.92 4.83 -12.36
CA SER A 239 -7.87 5.83 -12.84
C SER A 239 -7.67 7.12 -12.07
N ALA A 240 -7.13 8.14 -12.74
CA ALA A 240 -6.99 9.47 -12.20
C ALA A 240 -8.34 10.21 -12.27
N ALA A 241 -8.66 10.99 -11.25
CA ALA A 241 -9.82 11.87 -11.28
C ALA A 241 -9.55 13.09 -12.17
N SER A 242 -10.60 13.64 -12.76
CA SER A 242 -10.52 14.90 -13.49
C SER A 242 -9.97 16.01 -12.59
N LEU A 243 -9.13 16.86 -13.18
CA LEU A 243 -8.59 18.04 -12.51
C LEU A 243 -9.64 19.15 -12.48
N GLU A 244 -9.64 19.93 -11.40
CA GLU A 244 -10.44 21.15 -11.30
C GLU A 244 -9.84 22.26 -12.16
N GLU A 245 -10.67 23.08 -12.79
CA GLU A 245 -10.24 24.26 -13.55
C GLU A 245 -10.03 25.45 -12.60
N PRO A 246 -8.80 25.96 -12.45
CA PRO A 246 -8.53 27.08 -11.57
C PRO A 246 -8.73 28.44 -12.27
N ILE A 247 -9.07 29.47 -11.49
CA ILE A 247 -8.87 30.86 -11.89
C ILE A 247 -7.46 31.27 -11.48
N VAL A 248 -6.63 31.70 -12.43
CA VAL A 248 -5.20 31.93 -12.22
C VAL A 248 -4.79 33.31 -12.69
N TYR A 249 -4.01 34.00 -11.87
CA TYR A 249 -3.34 35.25 -12.23
C TYR A 249 -1.82 35.05 -12.26
N THR A 250 -1.11 35.86 -13.03
CA THR A 250 0.35 35.84 -13.05
C THR A 250 0.94 36.10 -11.67
N GLU A 251 2.04 35.42 -11.34
CA GLU A 251 2.77 35.52 -10.06
C GLU A 251 2.02 34.99 -8.81
N ASP A 252 0.74 34.60 -8.93
CA ASP A 252 0.03 33.91 -7.86
C ASP A 252 0.54 32.46 -7.71
N SER A 253 0.64 32.00 -6.45
CA SER A 253 0.88 30.60 -6.15
C SER A 253 -0.44 29.84 -6.13
N ILE A 254 -0.59 28.90 -7.07
CA ILE A 254 -1.76 28.05 -7.22
C ILE A 254 -1.44 26.65 -6.73
N THR A 255 -2.36 26.06 -5.97
CA THR A 255 -2.24 24.68 -5.52
C THR A 255 -3.00 23.76 -6.47
N PHE A 256 -2.32 22.75 -7.00
CA PHE A 256 -2.96 21.67 -7.74
C PHE A 256 -2.97 20.43 -6.88
N SER A 257 -4.07 19.68 -6.95
CA SER A 257 -4.22 18.41 -6.24
C SER A 257 -4.75 17.33 -7.17
N GLY A 258 -4.17 16.14 -7.05
CA GLY A 258 -4.56 14.95 -7.80
C GLY A 258 -5.16 13.91 -6.87
N SER A 259 -6.09 13.14 -7.41
CA SER A 259 -6.59 11.92 -6.78
C SER A 259 -6.71 10.83 -7.82
N ALA A 260 -6.49 9.58 -7.42
CA ALA A 260 -6.61 8.43 -8.28
C ALA A 260 -6.92 7.18 -7.48
N GLU A 261 -7.58 6.22 -8.14
CA GLU A 261 -7.72 4.85 -7.68
C GLU A 261 -6.73 3.96 -8.44
N GLY A 262 -6.19 2.95 -7.76
CA GLY A 262 -5.25 1.99 -8.39
C GLY A 262 -5.23 0.62 -7.72
N GLY A 263 -6.21 0.33 -6.86
CA GLY A 263 -6.24 -0.87 -6.04
C GLY A 263 -4.99 -0.98 -5.15
N ALA A 264 -4.29 -2.10 -5.25
CA ALA A 264 -3.08 -2.42 -4.48
C ALA A 264 -1.79 -1.73 -4.98
N SER A 265 -1.84 -0.93 -6.06
CA SER A 265 -0.65 -0.22 -6.55
C SER A 265 -0.22 0.90 -5.61
N THR A 266 1.10 1.09 -5.48
CA THR A 266 1.65 2.34 -4.91
C THR A 266 1.68 3.38 -6.02
N LEU A 267 0.92 4.46 -5.86
CA LEU A 267 0.74 5.46 -6.92
C LEU A 267 1.73 6.61 -6.81
N ARG A 268 2.23 7.04 -7.96
CA ARG A 268 3.10 8.20 -8.15
C ARG A 268 2.39 9.26 -8.98
N TYR A 269 2.51 10.53 -8.57
CA TYR A 269 1.84 11.67 -9.19
C TYR A 269 2.90 12.60 -9.78
N SER A 270 2.90 12.74 -11.10
CA SER A 270 3.83 13.58 -11.85
C SER A 270 3.05 14.65 -12.61
N TRP A 271 3.52 15.89 -12.54
CA TRP A 271 2.86 17.05 -13.12
C TRP A 271 3.74 17.68 -14.20
N ASP A 272 3.08 18.10 -15.27
CA ASP A 272 3.59 18.92 -16.36
C ASP A 272 2.74 20.19 -16.44
N PHE A 273 3.36 21.37 -16.40
CA PHE A 273 2.66 22.65 -16.37
C PHE A 273 2.57 23.34 -17.73
N ASP A 274 3.11 22.72 -18.77
CA ASP A 274 2.94 23.22 -20.12
C ASP A 274 2.65 22.10 -21.14
N SER A 275 2.85 22.41 -22.42
CA SER A 275 2.56 21.48 -23.51
C SER A 275 3.52 21.69 -24.68
N SER A 276 4.61 22.43 -24.46
CA SER A 276 5.45 22.99 -25.51
C SER A 276 6.61 22.07 -25.87
N ASP A 277 7.04 21.21 -24.94
CA ASP A 277 8.14 20.26 -25.10
C ASP A 277 7.71 18.78 -24.92
N GLY A 278 6.40 18.54 -24.99
CA GLY A 278 5.79 17.23 -24.75
C GLY A 278 5.54 16.99 -23.27
N ILE A 279 5.11 15.77 -22.92
CA ILE A 279 4.82 15.46 -21.51
C ILE A 279 6.13 15.26 -20.76
N GLN A 280 6.41 16.15 -19.82
CA GLN A 280 7.58 16.10 -18.93
C GLN A 280 7.19 15.88 -17.47
N GLU A 281 8.19 15.80 -16.60
CA GLU A 281 8.00 15.81 -15.16
C GLU A 281 8.60 17.09 -14.58
N ASP A 282 7.74 18.07 -14.33
CA ASP A 282 8.13 19.33 -13.71
C ASP A 282 8.04 19.27 -12.18
N ALA A 283 7.08 18.49 -11.67
CA ALA A 283 6.88 18.31 -10.24
C ALA A 283 6.34 16.93 -9.89
N ILE A 284 6.66 16.49 -8.67
CA ILE A 284 6.21 15.22 -8.10
C ILE A 284 5.45 15.50 -6.82
N GLY A 285 4.29 14.88 -6.66
CA GLY A 285 3.52 14.93 -5.43
C GLY A 285 2.02 14.92 -5.70
N ARG A 286 1.26 14.40 -4.74
CA ARG A 286 -0.22 14.38 -4.86
C ARG A 286 -0.80 15.80 -4.83
N THR A 287 -0.17 16.69 -4.08
CA THR A 287 -0.50 18.11 -4.01
C THR A 287 0.78 18.90 -4.21
N ILE A 288 0.75 19.88 -5.10
CA ILE A 288 1.89 20.74 -5.44
C ILE A 288 1.44 22.20 -5.49
N SER A 289 2.38 23.14 -5.39
CA SER A 289 2.13 24.56 -5.67
C SER A 289 2.97 25.00 -6.86
N HIS A 290 2.37 25.77 -7.77
CA HIS A 290 3.01 26.28 -8.98
C HIS A 290 2.71 27.78 -9.19
N VAL A 291 3.60 28.49 -9.88
CA VAL A 291 3.45 29.92 -10.19
C VAL A 291 3.66 30.14 -11.69
N PHE A 292 2.67 30.69 -12.37
CA PHE A 292 2.77 31.07 -13.79
C PHE A 292 3.26 32.51 -13.92
N LYS A 293 4.34 32.70 -14.69
CA LYS A 293 5.00 34.02 -14.84
C LYS A 293 4.45 34.88 -15.98
N SER A 294 3.61 34.31 -16.84
CA SER A 294 3.05 35.04 -17.97
C SER A 294 1.64 34.58 -18.30
N ALA A 295 0.82 35.56 -18.67
CA ALA A 295 -0.57 35.39 -19.06
C ALA A 295 -0.73 34.58 -20.35
N GLY A 296 -1.93 34.08 -20.57
CA GLY A 296 -2.32 33.28 -21.73
C GLY A 296 -2.76 31.87 -21.37
N LYS A 297 -3.17 31.12 -22.40
CA LYS A 297 -3.68 29.76 -22.24
C LYS A 297 -2.58 28.81 -21.76
N ARG A 298 -2.87 28.05 -20.71
CA ARG A 298 -2.02 26.98 -20.17
C ARG A 298 -2.75 25.66 -20.21
N THR A 299 -1.99 24.57 -20.26
CA THR A 299 -2.48 23.21 -20.07
C THR A 299 -1.60 22.59 -19.00
N VAL A 300 -2.23 22.08 -17.95
CA VAL A 300 -1.56 21.30 -16.91
C VAL A 300 -1.96 19.85 -17.08
N THR A 301 -0.98 18.95 -17.08
CA THR A 301 -1.18 17.51 -17.21
C THR A 301 -0.71 16.79 -15.94
N LEU A 302 -1.60 16.01 -15.34
CA LEU A 302 -1.28 15.05 -14.29
C LEU A 302 -1.12 13.66 -14.93
N THR A 303 0.02 13.02 -14.70
CA THR A 303 0.26 11.60 -14.95
C THR A 303 0.30 10.85 -13.62
N VAL A 304 -0.59 9.86 -13.46
CA VAL A 304 -0.57 8.95 -12.31
C VAL A 304 -0.10 7.57 -12.74
N SER A 305 1.01 7.09 -12.15
CA SER A 305 1.65 5.82 -12.52
C SER A 305 1.79 4.86 -11.34
N ASP A 306 1.95 3.57 -11.64
CA ASP A 306 2.39 2.57 -10.65
C ASP A 306 3.90 2.74 -10.41
N GLU A 307 4.30 2.95 -9.16
CA GLU A 307 5.72 3.07 -8.75
C GLU A 307 6.54 1.84 -9.17
N ASP A 308 5.93 0.66 -9.15
CA ASP A 308 6.58 -0.61 -9.49
C ASP A 308 6.50 -0.93 -11.00
N GLY A 309 5.80 -0.10 -11.80
CA GLY A 309 5.67 -0.22 -13.26
C GLY A 309 4.79 -1.39 -13.73
N ILE A 310 3.91 -1.90 -12.87
CA ILE A 310 3.12 -3.12 -13.12
C ILE A 310 1.83 -2.81 -13.87
N LYS A 311 1.17 -1.71 -13.51
CA LYS A 311 -0.06 -1.25 -14.14
C LYS A 311 0.22 -0.04 -15.04
N GLN A 312 -0.58 0.10 -16.09
CA GLN A 312 -0.48 1.27 -16.98
C GLN A 312 -0.89 2.54 -16.23
N SER A 313 -0.20 3.63 -16.52
CA SER A 313 -0.53 4.96 -15.99
C SER A 313 -1.83 5.50 -16.61
N ASP A 314 -2.49 6.42 -15.90
CA ASP A 314 -3.56 7.26 -16.44
C ASP A 314 -3.15 8.73 -16.43
N GLN A 315 -3.71 9.50 -17.35
CA GLN A 315 -3.42 10.92 -17.53
C GLN A 315 -4.71 11.74 -17.52
N LYS A 316 -4.62 12.96 -16.95
CA LYS A 316 -5.67 13.96 -16.95
C LYS A 316 -5.05 15.33 -17.18
N SER A 317 -5.66 16.12 -18.03
CA SER A 317 -5.22 17.49 -18.30
C SER A 317 -6.36 18.48 -18.10
N VAL A 318 -6.01 19.70 -17.72
CA VAL A 318 -6.92 20.83 -17.65
C VAL A 318 -6.29 22.02 -18.35
N SER A 319 -7.07 22.72 -19.16
CA SER A 319 -6.64 23.95 -19.83
C SER A 319 -7.44 25.13 -19.30
N PHE A 320 -6.74 26.23 -19.01
CA PHE A 320 -7.32 27.46 -18.47
C PHE A 320 -6.51 28.67 -18.94
N ASP A 321 -7.06 29.87 -18.80
CA ASP A 321 -6.35 31.12 -19.07
C ASP A 321 -5.69 31.66 -17.80
N VAL A 322 -4.40 32.00 -17.89
CA VAL A 322 -3.71 32.80 -16.88
C VAL A 322 -3.94 34.28 -17.21
N LEU A 323 -4.47 35.03 -16.27
CA LEU A 323 -4.81 36.44 -16.40
C LEU A 323 -3.68 37.34 -15.87
N SER A 324 -3.53 38.56 -16.40
CA SER A 324 -2.47 39.49 -15.97
C SER A 324 -2.77 40.24 -14.67
N ASP A 325 -4.06 40.45 -14.33
CA ASP A 325 -4.49 41.35 -13.25
C ASP A 325 -5.77 40.84 -12.58
N LYS A 326 -5.89 40.99 -11.25
CA LYS A 326 -7.08 40.64 -10.43
C LYS A 326 -8.23 41.64 -10.55
#